data_AF-A0A4Q5SJ80-F1
#
_entry.id   AF-A0A4Q5SJ80-F1
#
_cell.length_a   1.000
_cell.length_b   1.000
_cell.length_c   1.000
_cell.angle_alpha   90.00
_cell.angle_beta   90.00
_cell.angle_gamma   90.00
#
_symmetry.space_group_name_H-M   'P 1'
#
loop_
_entity.id
_entity.type
_entity.pdbx_description
1 polymer ?
#
loop_
_entity_poly.entity_id
_entity_poly.type
_entity_poly.pdbx_seq_one_letter_code
_entity_poly.pdbx_strand_id
1 'polypeptide(L)'
;MSISVRTLDPGEVQDRIADLARLRIAVFREWPYLYDGDAGYESGYLASFAAAPHAVLVAAFDGADIIGMATASPLAAQGAAVLEPVAAHGFDVPTTFY
;
A
#
# COMPACT_ATOMS: atom_id res chain seq x y z
N MET A 1 -24.11 -8.99 -1.44
CA MET A 1 -22.68 -8.65 -1.61
C MET A 1 -21.94 -9.14 -0.37
N SER A 2 -20.86 -9.89 -0.56
CA SER A 2 -20.01 -10.36 0.54
C SER A 2 -18.61 -9.80 0.28
N ILE A 3 -18.20 -8.82 1.07
CA ILE A 3 -16.87 -8.24 0.96
C ILE A 3 -15.90 -9.08 1.78
N SER A 4 -14.75 -9.42 1.20
CA SER A 4 -13.64 -10.05 1.92
C SER A 4 -12.41 -9.16 1.89
N VAL A 5 -11.64 -9.15 2.97
CA VAL A 5 -10.42 -8.35 3.10
C VAL A 5 -9.28 -9.26 3.55
N ARG A 6 -8.15 -9.20 2.84
CA ARG A 6 -6.99 -10.04 3.15
C ARG A 6 -5.69 -9.42 2.67
N THR A 7 -4.59 -9.83 3.29
CA THR A 7 -3.25 -9.57 2.78
C THR A 7 -3.03 -10.33 1.48
N LEU A 8 -2.31 -9.72 0.53
CA LEU A 8 -1.80 -10.38 -0.66
C LEU A 8 -0.35 -10.78 -0.42
N ASP A 9 0.02 -11.99 -0.83
CA ASP A 9 1.43 -12.36 -0.92
C ASP A 9 2.09 -11.65 -2.12
N PRO A 10 3.43 -11.54 -2.15
CA PRO A 10 4.12 -10.84 -3.23
C PRO A 10 3.81 -11.37 -4.64
N GLY A 11 3.55 -12.68 -4.80
CA GLY A 11 3.21 -13.27 -6.10
C GLY A 11 1.83 -12.79 -6.56
N GLU A 12 0.83 -12.86 -5.69
CA GLU A 12 -0.50 -12.32 -5.99
C GLU A 12 -0.51 -10.81 -6.27
N VAL A 13 0.36 -10.03 -5.60
CA VAL A 13 0.50 -8.61 -5.93
C VAL A 13 0.98 -8.43 -7.37
N GLN A 14 1.99 -9.20 -7.81
CA GLN A 14 2.48 -9.13 -9.18
C GLN A 14 1.40 -9.53 -10.20
N ASP A 15 0.68 -10.62 -9.94
CA ASP A 15 -0.38 -11.10 -10.83
C ASP A 15 -1.52 -10.09 -10.99
N ARG A 16 -1.75 -9.24 -9.97
CA ARG A 16 -2.87 -8.28 -9.91
C ARG A 16 -2.43 -6.83 -9.99
N ILE A 17 -1.17 -6.58 -10.35
CA ILE A 17 -0.56 -5.26 -10.20
C ILE A 17 -1.24 -4.19 -11.05
N ALA A 18 -1.70 -4.57 -12.24
CA ALA A 18 -2.42 -3.67 -13.14
C ALA A 18 -3.79 -3.25 -12.57
N ASP A 19 -4.50 -4.16 -11.88
CA ASP A 19 -5.78 -3.84 -11.24
C ASP A 19 -5.58 -2.92 -10.02
N LEU A 20 -4.56 -3.22 -9.21
CA LEU A 20 -4.20 -2.40 -8.05
C LEU A 20 -3.79 -0.98 -8.47
N ALA A 21 -2.92 -0.84 -9.47
CA ALA A 21 -2.48 0.45 -9.98
C ALA A 21 -3.63 1.27 -10.57
N ARG A 22 -4.52 0.63 -11.35
CA ARG A 22 -5.72 1.27 -11.88
C ARG A 22 -6.65 1.77 -10.77
N LEU A 23 -6.91 0.94 -9.76
CA LEU A 23 -7.75 1.33 -8.62
C LEU A 23 -7.16 2.55 -7.91
N ARG A 24 -5.86 2.53 -7.62
CA ARG A 24 -5.17 3.61 -6.90
C ARG A 24 -5.28 4.95 -7.63
N ILE A 25 -5.05 4.97 -8.95
CA ILE A 25 -5.20 6.18 -9.76
C ILE A 25 -6.65 6.63 -9.88
N ALA A 26 -7.60 5.70 -10.03
CA ALA A 26 -9.02 6.04 -10.10
C ALA A 26 -9.48 6.75 -8.81
N VAL A 27 -9.13 6.18 -7.65
CA VAL A 27 -9.44 6.78 -6.35
C VAL A 27 -8.75 8.13 -6.19
N PHE A 28 -7.45 8.25 -6.47
CA PHE A 28 -6.75 9.54 -6.33
C PHE A 28 -7.35 10.65 -7.20
N ARG A 29 -7.84 10.33 -8.40
CA ARG A 29 -8.49 11.30 -9.30
C ARG A 29 -9.89 11.74 -8.84
N GLU A 30 -10.55 10.98 -7.97
CA GLU A 30 -11.89 11.29 -7.47
C GLU A 30 -11.87 12.29 -6.29
N TRP A 31 -10.73 12.42 -5.62
CA TRP A 31 -10.53 13.30 -4.48
C TRP A 31 -9.65 14.51 -4.86
N PRO A 32 -9.65 15.62 -4.09
CA PRO A 32 -8.79 16.79 -4.36
C PRO A 32 -7.32 16.51 -3.99
N TYR A 33 -6.80 15.37 -4.45
CA TYR A 33 -5.45 14.90 -4.20
C TYR A 33 -4.54 15.50 -5.26
N LEU A 34 -3.40 16.09 -4.86
CA LEU A 34 -2.45 16.75 -5.78
C LEU A 34 -1.61 15.77 -6.61
N TYR A 35 -1.88 14.47 -6.48
CA TYR A 35 -1.11 13.42 -7.10
C TYR A 35 -1.65 13.11 -8.51
N ASP A 36 -0.95 13.57 -9.55
CA ASP A 36 -1.23 13.26 -10.95
C ASP A 36 -0.34 12.10 -11.43
N GLY A 37 -0.61 10.91 -10.92
CA GLY A 37 0.08 9.68 -11.33
C GLY A 37 -0.58 8.99 -12.54
N ASP A 38 0.15 8.00 -13.07
CA ASP A 38 -0.33 7.08 -14.09
C ASP A 38 -0.16 5.61 -13.66
N ALA A 39 -0.91 4.72 -14.32
CA ALA A 39 -0.94 3.31 -13.97
C ALA A 39 0.41 2.60 -14.16
N GLY A 40 1.26 3.04 -15.09
CA GLY A 40 2.59 2.49 -15.32
C GLY A 40 3.53 2.82 -14.18
N TYR A 41 3.58 4.09 -13.77
CA TYR A 41 4.33 4.51 -12.59
C TYR A 41 3.88 3.77 -11.33
N GLU A 42 2.56 3.72 -11.10
CA GLU A 42 1.99 3.05 -9.92
C GLU A 42 2.29 1.54 -9.89
N SER A 43 2.30 0.89 -11.06
CA SER A 43 2.68 -0.53 -11.14
C SER A 43 4.12 -0.73 -10.67
N GLY A 44 5.06 0.12 -11.11
CA GLY A 44 6.45 0.06 -10.66
C GLY A 44 6.59 0.33 -9.16
N TYR A 45 5.87 1.33 -8.65
CA TYR A 45 5.83 1.64 -7.22
C TYR A 45 5.31 0.47 -6.38
N LEU A 46 4.17 -0.12 -6.75
CA LEU A 46 3.58 -1.25 -6.04
C LEU A 46 4.46 -2.50 -6.09
N ALA A 47 5.15 -2.74 -7.21
CA ALA A 47 6.09 -3.86 -7.33
C ALA A 47 7.27 -3.68 -6.36
N SER A 48 7.86 -2.48 -6.32
CA SER A 48 8.94 -2.17 -5.40
C SER A 48 8.48 -2.23 -3.94
N PHE A 49 7.26 -1.76 -3.66
CA PHE A 49 6.68 -1.79 -2.33
C PHE A 49 6.46 -3.23 -1.84
N ALA A 50 5.87 -4.08 -2.68
CA ALA A 50 5.62 -5.49 -2.34
C ALA A 50 6.91 -6.31 -2.19
N ALA A 51 8.01 -5.88 -2.83
CA ALA A 51 9.32 -6.48 -2.66
C ALA A 51 10.06 -6.01 -1.40
N ALA A 52 9.60 -4.94 -0.74
CA ALA A 52 10.26 -4.41 0.44
C ALA A 52 10.08 -5.36 1.65
N PRO A 53 11.13 -5.58 2.46
CA PRO A 53 11.05 -6.47 3.62
C PRO A 53 9.90 -6.09 4.56
N HIS A 54 9.09 -7.09 4.90
CA HIS A 54 7.94 -6.97 5.79
C HIS A 54 6.85 -6.00 5.33
N ALA A 55 6.89 -5.45 4.12
CA ALA A 55 5.78 -4.66 3.60
C ALA A 55 4.51 -5.50 3.46
N VAL A 56 3.36 -4.87 3.69
CA VAL A 56 2.05 -5.51 3.66
C VAL A 56 1.17 -4.77 2.68
N LEU A 57 0.58 -5.52 1.74
CA LEU A 57 -0.49 -5.02 0.89
C LEU A 57 -1.77 -5.77 1.23
N VAL A 58 -2.82 -5.03 1.53
CA VAL A 58 -4.15 -5.54 1.85
C VAL A 58 -5.09 -5.16 0.72
N ALA A 59 -5.92 -6.10 0.27
CA ALA A 59 -6.96 -5.84 -0.73
C ALA A 59 -8.35 -6.24 -0.20
N ALA A 60 -9.34 -5.45 -0.60
CA ALA A 60 -10.76 -5.74 -0.41
C ALA A 60 -11.35 -6.25 -1.73
N PHE A 61 -12.14 -7.32 -1.64
CA PHE A 61 -12.72 -8.01 -2.79
C PHE A 61 -14.24 -8.07 -2.72
N ASP A 62 -14.90 -7.88 -3.87
CA ASP A 62 -16.26 -8.35 -4.14
C ASP A 62 -16.19 -9.43 -5.22
N GLY A 63 -16.37 -10.71 -4.85
CA GLY A 63 -16.06 -11.83 -5.73
C GLY A 63 -14.57 -11.88 -6.09
N ALA A 64 -14.24 -11.75 -7.37
CA ALA A 64 -12.86 -11.75 -7.87
C ALA A 64 -12.28 -10.34 -8.05
N ASP A 65 -13.12 -9.31 -7.98
CA ASP A 65 -12.77 -7.93 -8.28
C ASP A 65 -12.17 -7.24 -7.06
N ILE A 66 -11.05 -6.55 -7.24
CA ILE A 66 -10.45 -5.72 -6.21
C ILE A 66 -11.18 -4.37 -6.19
N ILE A 67 -11.79 -4.05 -5.05
CA ILE A 67 -12.59 -2.83 -4.85
C ILE A 67 -11.94 -1.85 -3.85
N GLY A 68 -10.87 -2.26 -3.19
CA GLY A 68 -10.18 -1.45 -2.20
C GLY A 68 -8.77 -1.98 -1.94
N MET A 69 -7.87 -1.11 -1.50
CA MET A 69 -6.54 -1.53 -1.07
C MET A 69 -5.98 -0.63 0.03
N ALA A 70 -5.09 -1.19 0.84
CA ALA A 70 -4.25 -0.47 1.79
C ALA A 70 -2.83 -1.02 1.74
N THR A 71 -1.87 -0.18 2.09
CA THR A 71 -0.45 -0.52 2.16
C THR A 71 0.04 -0.18 3.54
N ALA A 72 0.86 -1.05 4.13
CA ALA A 72 1.56 -0.76 5.38
C ALA A 72 3.01 -1.19 5.25
N SER A 73 3.94 -0.39 5.77
CA SER A 73 5.35 -0.78 5.80
C SER A 73 5.97 -0.49 7.15
N PRO A 74 7.04 -1.22 7.54
CA PRO A 74 7.67 -1.02 8.83
C PRO A 74 8.07 0.43 9.03
N LEU A 75 7.72 1.00 10.17
CA LEU A 75 8.11 2.36 10.52
C LEU A 75 9.65 2.47 10.53
N ALA A 76 10.34 1.43 10.98
CA ALA A 76 11.80 1.32 10.97
C ALA A 76 12.45 1.48 9.58
N ALA A 77 11.71 1.31 8.48
CA ALA A 77 12.19 1.52 7.13
C ALA A 77 12.11 3.00 6.68
N GLN A 78 11.57 3.88 7.51
CA GLN A 78 11.41 5.30 7.19
C GLN A 78 12.66 6.13 7.51
N GLY A 79 12.74 7.32 6.91
CA GLY A 79 13.83 8.26 7.16
C GLY A 79 13.78 8.86 8.57
N ALA A 80 14.92 9.40 9.03
CA ALA A 80 15.08 10.00 10.36
C ALA A 80 14.01 11.06 10.69
N ALA A 81 13.58 11.85 9.69
CA ALA A 81 12.54 12.86 9.84
C ALA A 81 11.19 12.29 10.32
N VAL A 82 10.91 11.02 10.07
CA VAL A 82 9.74 10.30 10.60
C VAL A 82 10.09 9.57 11.89
N LEU A 83 11.24 8.89 11.92
CA LEU A 83 11.64 8.05 13.06
C LEU A 83 11.83 8.85 14.36
N GLU A 84 12.57 9.97 14.29
CA GLU A 84 12.91 10.77 15.46
C GLU A 84 11.69 11.30 16.22
N PRO A 85 10.72 12.00 15.58
CA PRO A 85 9.56 12.49 16.30
C PRO A 85 8.70 11.35 16.84
N VAL A 86 8.55 10.25 16.09
CA VAL A 86 7.71 9.12 16.52
C VAL A 86 8.35 8.41 17.73
N ALA A 87 9.66 8.18 17.71
CA ALA A 87 10.39 7.65 18.87
C ALA A 87 10.35 8.60 20.08
N ALA A 88 10.50 9.91 19.86
CA ALA A 88 10.45 10.91 20.94
C ALA A 88 9.09 10.96 21.68
N HIS A 89 8.03 10.48 21.03
CA HIS A 89 6.68 10.38 21.63
C HIS A 89 6.33 8.97 22.13
N GLY A 90 7.32 8.07 22.25
CA GLY A 90 7.19 6.79 22.94
C GLY A 90 6.62 5.64 22.10
N PHE A 91 6.60 5.77 20.76
CA PHE A 91 6.23 4.66 19.88
C PHE A 91 7.38 3.65 19.73
N ASP A 92 7.03 2.36 19.72
CA ASP A 92 7.99 1.26 19.53
C ASP A 92 8.30 1.04 18.04
N VAL A 93 9.27 1.80 17.51
CA VAL A 93 9.63 1.82 16.09
C VAL A 93 9.88 0.41 15.48
N PRO A 94 10.60 -0.52 16.13
CA PRO A 94 10.83 -1.86 15.59
C PRO A 94 9.57 -2.68 15.32
N THR A 95 8.47 -2.46 16.05
CA THR A 95 7.23 -3.26 15.94
C THR A 95 6.08 -2.49 15.30
N THR A 96 6.28 -1.20 15.02
CA THR A 96 5.26 -0.31 14.46
C THR A 96 5.29 -0.31 12.94
N PHE A 97 4.11 -0.31 12.33
CA PHE A 97 3.90 -0.10 10.90
C PHE A 97 3.22 1.25 10.68
N TYR A 98 3.46 1.86 9.51
CA TYR A 98 2.72 3.04 9.03
C TYR A 98 1.97 2.69 7.74
#